data_AF-A0A914S6E7-F1
#
_entry.id   AF-A0A914S6E7-F1
#
_cell.length_a   1.000
_cell.length_b   1.000
_cell.length_c   1.000
_cell.angle_alpha   90.00
_cell.angle_beta   90.00
_cell.angle_gamma   90.00
#
_symmetry.space_group_name_H-M   'P 1'
#
loop_
_entity.id
_entity.type
_entity.pdbx_description
1 polymer ?
#
loop_
_entity_poly.entity_id
_entity_poly.type
_entity_poly.pdbx_seq_one_letter_code
_entity_poly.pdbx_strand_id
1 'polypeptide(L)'
;MGYDIAWASFNIIEVMASTKYTEKRIGYLAASQCFHEETDVLMLTTNMIRKDLHSACMYDTGVALGALSCFVTTDLARDLANDIVNLV
;
A
#
# COMPACT_ATOMS: atom_id res chain seq x y z
N MET A 1 -17.51 16.63 -1.27
CA MET A 1 -17.58 16.23 -2.68
C MET A 1 -17.10 14.78 -2.75
N GLY A 2 -18.00 13.82 -2.49
CA GLY A 2 -17.69 12.39 -2.52
C GLY A 2 -17.84 11.86 -3.94
N TYR A 3 -16.85 12.17 -4.79
CA TYR A 3 -16.73 11.50 -6.08
C TYR A 3 -16.07 10.14 -5.84
N ASP A 4 -16.62 9.11 -6.48
CA ASP A 4 -16.00 7.80 -6.51
C ASP A 4 -14.62 7.91 -7.17
N ILE A 5 -13.57 7.67 -6.38
CA ILE A 5 -12.17 7.76 -6.80
C ILE A 5 -11.64 6.40 -7.28
N ALA A 6 -12.52 5.38 -7.35
CA ALA A 6 -12.18 4.04 -7.84
C ALA A 6 -11.46 4.06 -9.21
N TRP A 7 -11.77 5.03 -10.08
CA TRP A 7 -11.09 5.20 -11.38
C TRP A 7 -9.59 5.53 -11.25
N ALA A 8 -9.19 6.24 -10.19
CA ALA A 8 -7.80 6.63 -9.95
C ALA A 8 -7.02 5.56 -9.17
N SER A 9 -7.72 4.66 -8.47
CA SER A 9 -7.11 3.63 -7.64
C SER A 9 -6.11 2.74 -8.42
N PHE A 10 -6.39 2.42 -9.69
CA PHE A 10 -5.46 1.65 -10.52
C PHE A 10 -4.17 2.44 -10.84
N ASN A 11 -4.29 3.73 -11.19
CA ASN A 11 -3.15 4.59 -11.45
C ASN A 11 -2.27 4.76 -10.20
N ILE A 12 -2.89 4.82 -9.01
CA ILE A 12 -2.18 4.88 -7.73
C ILE A 12 -1.34 3.62 -7.51
N ILE A 13 -1.92 2.43 -7.75
CA ILE A 13 -1.19 1.14 -7.68
C ILE A 13 0.01 1.14 -8.63
N GLU A 14 -0.17 1.64 -9.86
CA GLU A 14 0.90 1.69 -10.85
C GLU A 14 2.06 2.60 -10.39
N VAL A 15 1.74 3.74 -9.77
CA VAL A 15 2.74 4.64 -9.17
C VAL A 15 3.42 3.99 -7.96
N MET A 16 2.70 3.23 -7.13
CA MET A 16 3.28 2.42 -6.04
C MET A 16 4.24 1.34 -6.57
N ALA A 17 4.00 0.83 -7.78
CA ALA A 17 4.86 -0.15 -8.43
C ALA A 17 6.12 0.42 -9.06
N SER A 18 6.28 1.74 -9.08
CA SER A 18 7.47 2.38 -9.61
C SER A 18 8.72 2.01 -8.80
N THR A 19 9.85 1.90 -9.49
CA THR A 19 11.18 1.67 -8.91
C THR A 19 11.78 2.93 -8.29
N LYS A 20 11.21 4.11 -8.56
CA LYS A 20 11.65 5.38 -7.98
C LYS A 20 10.97 5.59 -6.63
N TYR A 21 11.77 5.73 -5.58
CA TYR A 21 11.28 6.00 -4.22
C TYR A 21 10.34 7.21 -4.14
N THR A 22 10.64 8.30 -4.85
CA THR A 22 9.80 9.52 -4.83
C THR A 22 8.39 9.27 -5.37
N GLU A 23 8.28 8.49 -6.46
CA GLU A 23 7.00 8.11 -7.05
C GLU A 23 6.26 7.13 -6.13
N LYS A 24 6.96 6.09 -5.65
CA LYS A 24 6.41 5.11 -4.70
C LYS A 24 5.84 5.77 -3.44
N ARG A 25 6.58 6.73 -2.84
CA ARG A 25 6.14 7.48 -1.66
C ARG A 25 4.89 8.31 -1.90
N ILE A 26 4.76 8.93 -3.07
CA ILE A 26 3.55 9.67 -3.45
C ILE A 26 2.39 8.69 -3.69
N GLY A 27 2.65 7.54 -4.33
CA GLY A 27 1.67 6.47 -4.52
C GLY A 27 1.10 5.98 -3.19
N TYR A 28 1.96 5.70 -2.20
CA TYR A 28 1.54 5.30 -0.85
C TYR A 28 0.74 6.38 -0.10
N LEU A 29 1.08 7.65 -0.30
CA LEU A 29 0.32 8.76 0.28
C LEU A 29 -1.05 8.97 -0.41
N ALA A 30 -1.13 8.73 -1.72
CA ALA A 30 -2.39 8.77 -2.45
C ALA A 30 -3.27 7.58 -2.05
N ALA A 31 -2.67 6.40 -1.93
CA ALA A 31 -3.30 5.18 -1.43
C ALA A 31 -3.90 5.38 -0.04
N SER A 32 -3.18 6.01 0.91
CA SER A 32 -3.73 6.25 2.26
C SER A 32 -4.92 7.21 2.30
N GLN A 33 -5.11 8.02 1.26
CA GLN A 33 -6.24 8.94 1.13
C GLN A 33 -7.39 8.36 0.29
N CYS A 34 -7.07 7.46 -0.64
CA CYS A 34 -8.03 6.95 -1.63
C CYS A 34 -8.52 5.54 -1.32
N PHE A 35 -7.72 4.71 -0.63
CA PHE A 35 -8.13 3.35 -0.30
C PHE A 35 -9.09 3.32 0.87
N HIS A 36 -10.27 2.78 0.58
CA HIS A 36 -11.30 2.40 1.54
C HIS A 36 -11.58 0.90 1.42
N GLU A 37 -12.25 0.33 2.43
CA GLU A 37 -12.59 -1.10 2.50
C GLU A 37 -13.38 -1.61 1.27
N GLU A 38 -14.12 -0.74 0.59
CA GLU A 38 -14.90 -1.05 -0.61
C GLU A 38 -14.08 -0.98 -1.92
N THR A 39 -12.77 -0.74 -1.87
CA THR A 39 -11.97 -0.62 -3.10
C THR A 39 -11.63 -1.99 -3.68
N ASP A 40 -12.07 -2.28 -4.90
CA ASP A 40 -11.81 -3.56 -5.61
C ASP A 40 -10.32 -3.90 -5.79
N VAL A 41 -9.41 -2.91 -5.66
CA VAL A 41 -7.96 -3.09 -5.78
C VAL A 41 -7.25 -3.38 -4.47
N LEU A 42 -7.97 -3.61 -3.36
CA LEU A 42 -7.38 -3.93 -2.05
C LEU A 42 -6.36 -5.08 -2.14
N MET A 43 -6.66 -6.15 -2.87
CA MET A 43 -5.74 -7.29 -3.04
C MET A 43 -4.43 -6.92 -3.74
N LEU A 44 -4.49 -6.04 -4.76
CA LEU A 44 -3.29 -5.57 -5.45
C LEU A 44 -2.42 -4.75 -4.50
N THR A 45 -3.04 -3.88 -3.70
CA THR A 45 -2.36 -3.11 -2.65
C THR A 45 -1.66 -4.01 -1.65
N THR A 46 -2.34 -5.06 -1.15
CA THR A 46 -1.74 -6.03 -0.23
C THR A 46 -0.51 -6.71 -0.82
N ASN A 47 -0.58 -7.13 -2.09
CA ASN A 47 0.56 -7.74 -2.78
C ASN A 47 1.72 -6.77 -2.95
N MET A 48 1.45 -5.50 -3.25
CA MET A 48 2.48 -4.46 -3.37
C MET A 48 3.16 -4.17 -2.02
N ILE A 49 2.38 -4.04 -0.94
CA ILE A 49 2.92 -3.86 0.42
C ILE A 49 3.78 -5.06 0.81
N ARG A 50 3.30 -6.28 0.58
CA ARG A 50 4.07 -7.50 0.87
C ARG A 50 5.42 -7.51 0.13
N LYS A 51 5.42 -7.14 -1.16
CA LYS A 51 6.64 -7.04 -1.96
C LYS A 51 7.60 -5.99 -1.39
N ASP A 52 7.09 -4.83 -0.98
CA ASP A 52 7.91 -3.74 -0.43
C ASP A 52 8.43 -4.03 0.98
N LEU A 53 7.65 -4.77 1.79
CA LEU A 53 8.10 -5.29 3.08
C LEU A 53 9.29 -6.26 2.90
N HIS A 54 9.26 -7.11 1.87
CA HIS A 54 10.35 -8.04 1.55
C HIS A 54 11.50 -7.38 0.76
N SER A 55 11.44 -6.08 0.51
CA SER A 55 12.50 -5.36 -0.19
C SER A 55 13.76 -5.24 0.67
N ALA A 56 14.94 -5.32 0.05
CA ALA A 56 16.22 -5.11 0.75
C ALA A 56 16.43 -3.66 1.21
N CYS A 57 15.56 -2.73 0.78
CA CYS A 57 15.64 -1.30 1.09
C CYS A 57 14.70 -0.95 2.24
N MET A 58 15.24 -0.67 3.44
CA MET A 58 14.46 -0.28 4.62
C MET A 58 13.56 0.95 4.39
N TYR A 59 13.91 1.83 3.44
CA TYR A 59 13.08 2.98 3.10
C TYR A 59 11.74 2.60 2.45
N ASP A 60 11.76 1.57 1.61
CA ASP A 60 10.54 1.04 0.97
C ASP A 60 9.66 0.34 2.01
N THR A 61 10.28 -0.48 2.86
CA THR A 61 9.59 -1.14 3.98
C THR A 61 8.96 -0.11 4.93
N GLY A 62 9.70 0.94 5.29
CA GLY A 62 9.23 1.99 6.20
C GLY A 62 8.07 2.81 5.64
N VAL A 63 8.12 3.16 4.35
CA VAL A 63 7.01 3.90 3.72
C VAL A 63 5.77 3.02 3.57
N ALA A 64 5.94 1.74 3.25
CA ALA A 64 4.85 0.78 3.16
C ALA A 64 4.18 0.54 4.52
N LEU A 65 4.96 0.37 5.60
CA LEU A 65 4.46 0.26 6.97
C LEU A 65 3.73 1.52 7.44
N GLY A 66 4.31 2.70 7.19
CA GLY A 66 3.70 3.97 7.54
C GLY A 66 2.37 4.16 6.84
N ALA A 67 2.32 3.87 5.55
CA ALA A 67 1.08 3.97 4.77
C ALA A 67 0.06 2.91 5.21
N LEU A 68 0.47 1.65 5.40
CA LEU A 68 -0.37 0.57 5.90
C LEU A 68 -1.06 0.99 7.20
N SER A 69 -0.36 1.62 8.14
CA SER A 69 -0.96 2.09 9.40
C SER A 69 -2.14 3.07 9.24
N CYS A 70 -2.20 3.80 8.11
CA CYS A 70 -3.26 4.77 7.85
C CYS A 70 -4.54 4.14 7.28
N PHE A 71 -4.43 3.03 6.54
CA PHE A 71 -5.58 2.40 5.85
C PHE A 71 -5.65 0.88 6.09
N VAL A 72 -5.04 0.39 7.17
CA VAL A 72 -5.06 -1.02 7.53
C VAL A 72 -6.49 -1.48 7.79
N THR A 73 -6.89 -2.53 7.10
CA THR A 73 -8.17 -3.22 7.31
C THR A 73 -7.92 -4.55 8.00
N THR A 74 -8.96 -5.15 8.58
CA THR A 74 -8.84 -6.44 9.28
C THR A 74 -8.29 -7.55 8.38
N ASP A 75 -8.65 -7.53 7.10
CA ASP A 75 -8.18 -8.49 6.11
C ASP A 75 -6.71 -8.23 5.73
N LEU A 76 -6.32 -6.98 5.49
CA LEU A 76 -4.91 -6.63 5.26
C LEU A 76 -4.02 -7.01 6.45
N ALA A 77 -4.47 -6.69 7.67
CA ALA A 77 -3.72 -7.02 8.88
C ALA A 77 -3.49 -8.53 8.99
N ARG A 78 -4.50 -9.35 8.70
CA ARG A 78 -4.38 -10.81 8.75
C ARG A 78 -3.39 -11.34 7.70
N ASP A 79 -3.44 -10.79 6.49
CA ASP A 79 -2.58 -11.21 5.37
C ASP A 79 -1.12 -10.75 5.50
N LEU A 80 -0.89 -9.60 6.14
CA LEU A 80 0.45 -8.99 6.28
C LEU A 80 1.06 -9.22 7.67
N ALA A 81 0.29 -9.64 8.68
CA ALA A 81 0.82 -9.85 10.04
C ALA A 81 1.99 -10.84 10.06
N ASN A 82 1.91 -11.94 9.30
CA ASN A 82 3.01 -12.89 9.21
C ASN A 82 4.25 -12.26 8.55
N ASP A 83 4.08 -11.44 7.52
CA ASP A 83 5.18 -10.76 6.84
C ASP A 83 5.87 -9.74 7.76
N ILE A 84 5.09 -8.98 8.54
CA ILE A 84 5.61 -7.99 9.49
C ILE A 84 6.31 -8.65 10.68
N VAL A 85 5.77 -9.75 11.20
CA VAL A 85 6.38 -10.50 12.32
C VAL A 85 7.68 -11.19 11.90
N ASN A 86 7.77 -11.65 10.64
CA ASN A 86 8.99 -12.23 10.08
C ASN A 86 10.04 -11.19 9.66
N LEU A 87 9.73 -9.89 9.77
CA LEU A 87 10.62 -8.79 9.39
C LEU A 87 11.71 -8.50 10.45
N VAL A 88 11.97 -9.47 11.34
CA VAL A 88 12.91 -9.41 12.48
C VAL A 88 14.28 -9.93 12.08
#